data_AF-A0A831UU16-F1
#
_entry.id   AF-A0A831UU16-F1
#
_cell.length_a   1.000
_cell.length_b   1.000
_cell.length_c   1.000
_cell.angle_alpha   90.00
_cell.angle_beta   90.00
_cell.angle_gamma   90.00
#
_symmetry.space_group_name_H-M   'P 1'
#
loop_
_entity.id
_entity.type
_entity.pdbx_description
1 polymer ?
#
loop_
_entity_poly.entity_id
_entity_poly.type
_entity_poly.pdbx_seq_one_letter_code
_entity_poly.pdbx_strand_id
1 'polypeptide(L)'
;MRRQQGLSLMEALIALAVSGLLIALLMGVYVQGTGGYSRVQAQNLTERTVELAFRAIENACWDAMYAEVDNGRLILTYPRDTDAYGNPIPVKTGESPVYRAGQRYAYYLSDATGNPNRPGTILWRGTVSGSGTITPDREWSLESSGRGRIMPLVEFTPSVQVNPTGVTVTVQVRAQLRSGGEVYETRRQRSFLVRNANAWR
;
A
#
# COMPACT_ATOMS: atom_id res chain seq x y z
N MET A 1 -31.43 -64.65 26.59
CA MET A 1 -30.76 -63.76 27.57
C MET A 1 -29.47 -63.23 26.94
N ARG A 2 -29.45 -61.95 26.53
CA ARG A 2 -28.24 -61.31 25.99
C ARG A 2 -27.35 -60.92 27.18
N ARG A 3 -26.18 -61.54 27.31
CA ARG A 3 -25.15 -61.12 28.27
C ARG A 3 -24.65 -59.73 27.84
N GLN A 4 -24.93 -58.71 28.65
CA GLN A 4 -24.26 -57.42 28.54
C GLN A 4 -22.83 -57.62 29.06
N GLN A 5 -21.85 -57.60 28.16
CA GLN A 5 -20.44 -57.57 28.54
C GLN A 5 -20.10 -56.14 28.94
N GLY A 6 -19.83 -55.92 30.23
CA GLY A 6 -19.33 -54.64 30.73
C GLY A 6 -17.88 -54.44 30.28
N LEU A 7 -17.56 -53.23 29.83
CA LEU A 7 -16.19 -52.81 29.51
C LEU A 7 -15.27 -53.09 30.69
N SER A 8 -14.14 -53.76 30.44
CA SER A 8 -13.11 -53.92 31.46
C SER A 8 -12.44 -52.57 31.72
N LEU A 9 -12.04 -52.31 32.96
CA LEU A 9 -11.30 -51.10 33.34
C LEU A 9 -10.06 -50.87 32.44
N MET A 10 -9.42 -51.97 32.01
CA MET A 10 -8.27 -51.94 31.12
C MET A 10 -8.61 -51.42 29.72
N GLU A 11 -9.73 -51.86 29.15
CA GLU A 11 -10.21 -51.37 27.85
C GLU A 11 -10.57 -49.88 27.92
N ALA A 12 -11.17 -49.42 29.01
CA ALA A 12 -11.47 -48.01 29.23
C ALA A 12 -10.20 -47.15 29.31
N LEU A 13 -9.16 -47.62 30.02
CA LEU A 13 -7.87 -46.92 30.11
C LEU A 13 -7.14 -46.86 28.77
N ILE A 14 -7.15 -47.95 28.00
CA ILE A 14 -6.57 -47.97 26.65
C ILE A 14 -7.31 -47.02 25.72
N ALA A 15 -8.66 -47.05 25.72
CA ALA A 15 -9.47 -46.15 24.91
C ALA A 15 -9.19 -44.67 25.25
N LEU A 16 -9.02 -44.35 26.54
CA LEU A 16 -8.73 -42.99 27.00
C LEU A 16 -7.31 -42.55 26.60
N ALA A 17 -6.32 -43.44 26.70
CA ALA A 17 -4.95 -43.16 26.25
C ALA A 17 -4.88 -42.91 24.74
N VAL A 18 -5.54 -43.75 23.93
CA VAL A 18 -5.61 -43.58 22.47
C VAL A 18 -6.35 -42.30 22.10
N SER A 19 -7.48 -42.01 22.76
CA SER A 19 -8.26 -40.79 22.51
C SER A 19 -7.45 -39.54 22.88
N GLY A 20 -6.73 -39.55 24.01
CA GLY A 20 -5.86 -38.45 24.42
C GLY A 20 -4.75 -38.19 23.41
N LEU A 21 -4.11 -39.25 22.90
CA LEU A 21 -3.08 -39.14 21.87
C LEU A 21 -3.63 -38.58 20.56
N LEU A 22 -4.81 -39.03 20.13
CA LEU A 22 -5.48 -38.51 18.93
C LEU A 22 -5.84 -37.03 19.07
N ILE A 23 -6.39 -36.61 20.22
CA ILE A 23 -6.74 -35.21 20.48
C ILE A 23 -5.47 -34.34 20.48
N ALA A 24 -4.41 -34.79 21.14
CA ALA A 24 -3.13 -34.05 21.19
C ALA A 24 -2.53 -33.88 19.79
N LEU A 25 -2.58 -34.92 18.95
CA LEU A 25 -2.08 -34.86 17.58
C LEU A 25 -2.93 -33.92 16.70
N LEU A 26 -4.26 -34.00 16.81
CA LEU A 26 -5.17 -33.09 16.11
C LEU A 26 -4.95 -31.62 16.53
N MET A 27 -4.78 -31.36 17.82
CA MET A 27 -4.45 -30.03 18.32
C MET A 27 -3.10 -29.55 17.79
N GLY A 28 -2.08 -30.41 17.77
CA GLY A 28 -0.76 -30.07 17.22
C GLY A 28 -0.82 -29.64 15.76
N VAL A 29 -1.52 -30.42 14.92
CA VAL A 29 -1.73 -30.08 13.50
C VAL A 29 -2.54 -28.79 13.34
N TYR A 30 -3.58 -28.60 14.15
CA TYR A 30 -4.41 -27.40 14.10
C TYR A 30 -3.61 -26.13 14.45
N VAL A 31 -2.82 -26.15 15.52
CA VAL A 31 -1.99 -25.00 15.92
C VAL A 31 -0.93 -24.69 14.87
N GLN A 32 -0.26 -25.71 14.32
CA GLN A 32 0.73 -25.50 13.26
C GLN A 32 0.09 -24.97 11.97
N GLY A 33 -1.07 -25.51 11.58
CA GLY A 33 -1.80 -25.07 10.39
C GLY A 33 -2.31 -23.64 10.50
N THR A 34 -2.88 -23.27 11.65
CA THR A 34 -3.39 -21.91 11.89
C THR A 34 -2.25 -20.88 11.97
N GLY A 35 -1.14 -21.20 12.63
CA GLY A 35 0.06 -20.36 12.67
C GLY A 35 0.63 -20.12 11.27
N GLY A 36 0.86 -21.20 10.51
CA GLY A 36 1.38 -21.12 9.15
C GLY A 36 0.48 -20.33 8.19
N TYR A 37 -0.83 -20.53 8.28
CA TYR A 37 -1.81 -19.79 7.48
C TYR A 37 -1.76 -18.28 7.78
N SER A 38 -1.75 -17.90 9.06
CA SER A 38 -1.73 -16.49 9.47
C SER A 38 -0.47 -15.77 8.98
N ARG A 39 0.68 -16.45 8.99
CA ARG A 39 1.96 -15.95 8.50
C ARG A 39 1.93 -15.66 7.01
N VAL A 40 1.50 -16.63 6.21
CA VAL A 40 1.41 -16.49 4.74
C VAL A 40 0.40 -15.41 4.37
N GLN A 41 -0.73 -15.35 5.07
CA GLN A 41 -1.74 -14.31 4.86
C GLN A 41 -1.19 -12.92 5.16
N ALA A 42 -0.51 -12.73 6.29
CA ALA A 42 0.07 -11.46 6.69
C ALA A 42 1.11 -10.96 5.68
N GLN A 43 2.00 -11.84 5.21
CA GLN A 43 3.00 -11.52 4.19
C GLN A 43 2.35 -11.14 2.85
N ASN A 44 1.35 -11.90 2.40
CA ASN A 44 0.62 -11.58 1.17
C ASN A 44 -0.08 -10.22 1.24
N LEU A 45 -0.60 -9.85 2.42
CA LEU A 45 -1.23 -8.55 2.64
C LEU A 45 -0.23 -7.39 2.59
N THR A 46 0.95 -7.53 3.21
CA THR A 46 1.99 -6.48 3.17
C THR A 46 2.53 -6.30 1.75
N GLU A 47 2.78 -7.40 1.02
CA GLU A 47 3.19 -7.36 -0.39
C GLU A 47 2.15 -6.69 -1.27
N ARG A 48 0.87 -7.09 -1.15
CA ARG A 48 -0.23 -6.47 -1.91
C ARG A 48 -0.35 -4.98 -1.62
N THR A 49 -0.20 -4.56 -0.36
CA THR A 49 -0.29 -3.15 0.03
C THR A 49 0.82 -2.32 -0.63
N VAL A 50 2.05 -2.83 -0.64
CA VAL A 50 3.20 -2.19 -1.29
C VAL A 50 2.98 -2.08 -2.81
N GLU A 51 2.49 -3.13 -3.47
CA GLU A 51 2.21 -3.09 -4.91
C GLU A 51 1.06 -2.13 -5.25
N LEU A 52 0.03 -2.03 -4.40
CA LEU A 52 -1.05 -1.04 -4.58
C LEU A 52 -0.50 0.39 -4.46
N ALA A 53 0.38 0.65 -3.50
CA ALA A 53 1.05 1.94 -3.38
C ALA A 53 1.85 2.27 -4.64
N PHE A 54 2.64 1.32 -5.16
CA PHE A 54 3.40 1.53 -6.39
C PHE A 54 2.54 1.79 -7.60
N ARG A 55 1.48 1.01 -7.82
CA ARG A 55 0.57 1.24 -8.95
C ARG A 55 -0.10 2.60 -8.87
N ALA A 56 -0.48 3.03 -7.67
CA ALA A 56 -1.09 4.34 -7.46
C ALA A 56 -0.13 5.48 -7.83
N ILE A 57 1.14 5.39 -7.43
CA ILE A 57 2.16 6.38 -7.80
C ILE A 57 2.56 6.28 -9.27
N GLU A 58 2.66 5.08 -9.83
CA GLU A 58 2.98 4.85 -11.24
C GLU A 58 1.97 5.54 -12.15
N ASN A 59 0.68 5.29 -11.93
CA ASN A 59 -0.39 5.95 -12.68
C ASN A 59 -0.32 7.47 -12.51
N ALA A 60 -0.05 7.95 -11.29
CA ALA A 60 0.10 9.37 -11.02
C ALA A 60 1.28 10.00 -11.78
N CYS A 61 2.42 9.31 -11.87
CA CYS A 61 3.60 9.73 -12.63
C CYS A 61 3.36 9.73 -14.14
N TRP A 62 2.53 8.82 -14.66
CA TRP A 62 2.19 8.78 -16.08
C TRP A 62 1.41 10.02 -16.52
N ASP A 63 0.54 10.52 -15.66
CA ASP A 63 -0.31 11.68 -15.94
C ASP A 63 0.38 13.01 -15.59
N ALA A 64 1.36 12.97 -14.68
CA ALA A 64 2.10 14.15 -14.26
C ALA A 64 3.03 14.70 -15.37
N MET A 65 3.27 16.01 -15.29
CA MET A 65 4.26 16.73 -16.11
C MET A 65 5.53 17.09 -15.36
N TYR A 66 5.50 17.06 -14.03
CA TYR A 66 6.62 17.41 -13.18
C TYR A 66 6.46 16.75 -11.82
N ALA A 67 7.59 16.43 -11.19
CA ALA A 67 7.65 15.87 -9.87
C ALA A 67 8.70 16.62 -9.05
N GLU A 68 8.43 16.77 -7.76
CA GLU A 68 9.38 17.30 -6.78
C GLU A 68 9.14 16.63 -5.43
N VAL A 69 10.11 16.75 -4.54
CA VAL A 69 9.96 16.30 -3.15
C VAL A 69 10.08 17.51 -2.25
N ASP A 70 9.06 17.74 -1.44
CA ASP A 70 9.06 18.77 -0.41
C ASP A 70 8.66 18.15 0.94
N ASN A 71 9.46 18.41 1.97
CA ASN A 71 9.24 17.91 3.33
C ASN A 71 8.94 16.39 3.41
N GLY A 72 9.63 15.59 2.59
CA GLY A 72 9.44 14.13 2.52
C GLY A 72 8.16 13.68 1.78
N ARG A 73 7.46 14.60 1.11
CA ARG A 73 6.23 14.36 0.35
C ARG A 73 6.54 14.42 -1.13
N LEU A 74 5.92 13.52 -1.90
CA LEU A 74 6.02 13.57 -3.35
C LEU A 74 4.96 14.54 -3.86
N ILE A 75 5.37 15.62 -4.51
CA ILE A 75 4.45 16.56 -5.17
C ILE A 75 4.53 16.32 -6.67
N LEU A 76 3.39 16.00 -7.26
CA LEU A 76 3.23 15.84 -8.69
C LEU A 76 2.41 17.01 -9.24
N THR A 77 2.91 17.64 -10.29
CA THR A 77 2.21 18.70 -11.01
C THR A 77 1.63 18.10 -12.28
N TYR A 78 0.36 18.42 -12.55
CA TYR A 78 -0.39 17.92 -13.68
C TYR A 78 -0.59 19.03 -14.72
N PRO A 79 -0.68 18.69 -16.00
CA PRO A 79 -0.99 19.65 -17.05
C PRO A 79 -2.38 20.25 -16.85
N ARG A 80 -2.49 21.56 -17.09
CA ARG A 80 -3.74 22.31 -16.95
C ARG A 80 -4.72 22.02 -18.07
N ASP A 81 -4.21 21.94 -19.29
CA ASP A 81 -5.01 21.83 -20.50
C ASP A 81 -5.12 20.35 -20.87
N THR A 82 -6.33 19.80 -20.81
CA THR A 82 -6.63 18.40 -21.18
C THR A 82 -7.75 18.33 -22.21
N ASP A 83 -7.73 17.29 -23.05
CA ASP A 83 -8.82 17.01 -23.98
C ASP A 83 -10.05 16.41 -23.26
N ALA A 84 -11.11 16.11 -24.04
CA ALA A 84 -12.33 15.50 -23.51
C ALA A 84 -12.12 14.10 -22.90
N TYR A 85 -10.98 13.46 -23.17
CA TYR A 85 -10.59 12.15 -22.66
C TYR A 85 -9.58 12.24 -21.51
N GLY A 86 -9.20 13.45 -21.08
CA GLY A 86 -8.22 13.68 -20.02
C GLY A 86 -6.76 13.61 -20.46
N ASN A 87 -6.48 13.48 -21.77
CA ASN A 87 -5.11 13.51 -22.27
C ASN A 87 -4.58 14.95 -22.27
N PRO A 88 -3.29 15.15 -21.97
CA PRO A 88 -2.72 16.49 -21.89
C PRO A 88 -2.53 17.13 -23.27
N ILE A 89 -2.98 18.38 -23.41
CA ILE A 89 -2.82 19.18 -24.63
C ILE A 89 -1.63 20.13 -24.47
N PRO A 90 -0.60 20.02 -25.32
CA PRO A 90 0.54 20.93 -25.25
C PRO A 90 0.16 22.32 -25.80
N VAL A 91 0.66 23.37 -25.15
CA VAL A 91 0.52 24.76 -25.60
C VAL A 91 1.41 25.05 -26.81
N LYS A 92 2.56 24.37 -26.88
CA LYS A 92 3.46 24.41 -28.03
C LYS A 92 3.69 22.99 -28.51
N THR A 93 3.25 22.71 -29.73
CA THR A 93 3.50 21.44 -30.43
C THR A 93 4.88 21.50 -31.10
N GLY A 94 5.75 20.54 -30.82
CA GLY A 94 7.11 20.43 -31.35
C GLY A 94 7.80 19.16 -30.84
N GLU A 95 9.09 18.99 -31.11
CA GLU A 95 9.87 17.82 -30.65
C GLU A 95 9.91 17.68 -29.12
N SER A 96 9.70 18.78 -28.39
CA SER A 96 9.50 18.80 -26.95
C SER A 96 8.21 19.56 -26.64
N PRO A 97 7.08 18.86 -26.44
CA PRO A 97 5.81 19.51 -26.11
C PRO A 97 5.94 20.29 -24.80
N VAL A 98 5.34 21.49 -24.76
CA VAL A 98 5.31 22.32 -23.54
C VAL A 98 3.88 22.42 -23.05
N TYR A 99 3.65 21.94 -21.83
CA TYR A 99 2.36 22.00 -21.14
C TYR A 99 2.34 23.13 -20.10
N ARG A 100 1.16 23.72 -19.83
CA ARG A 100 0.97 24.67 -18.71
C ARG A 100 0.76 23.91 -17.40
N ALA A 101 1.40 24.39 -16.34
CA ALA A 101 1.20 23.84 -15.00
C ALA A 101 -0.25 24.06 -14.53
N GLY A 102 -0.87 22.98 -14.08
CA GLY A 102 -2.23 22.95 -13.55
C GLY A 102 -2.24 22.56 -12.08
N GLN A 103 -3.07 21.59 -11.74
CA GLN A 103 -3.25 21.14 -10.36
C GLN A 103 -2.00 20.40 -9.85
N ARG A 104 -1.70 20.60 -8.56
CA ARG A 104 -0.62 19.92 -7.86
C ARG A 104 -1.22 18.98 -6.82
N TYR A 105 -0.72 17.76 -6.76
CA TYR A 105 -1.09 16.78 -5.75
C TYR A 105 0.12 16.35 -4.94
N ALA A 106 -0.02 16.33 -3.61
CA ALA A 106 0.97 15.80 -2.69
C ALA A 106 0.57 14.39 -2.23
N TYR A 107 1.55 13.49 -2.22
CA TYR A 107 1.45 12.14 -1.69
C TYR A 107 2.27 12.01 -0.41
N TYR A 108 1.66 11.53 0.66
CA TYR A 108 2.24 11.48 2.00
C TYR A 108 1.55 10.42 2.87
N LEU A 109 2.16 10.07 4.01
CA LEU A 109 1.51 9.23 5.02
C LEU A 109 0.79 10.08 6.06
N SER A 110 -0.41 9.67 6.45
CA SER A 110 -1.17 10.28 7.54
C SER A 110 -2.12 9.28 8.20
N ASP A 111 -2.76 9.71 9.28
CA ASP A 111 -3.83 8.98 9.96
C ASP A 111 -5.18 9.19 9.22
N ALA A 112 -6.31 8.79 9.84
CA ALA A 112 -7.64 8.95 9.24
C ALA A 112 -8.09 10.42 9.06
N THR A 113 -7.37 11.39 9.66
CA THR A 113 -7.67 12.82 9.51
C THR A 113 -7.15 13.37 8.18
N GLY A 114 -6.12 12.74 7.60
CA GLY A 114 -5.43 13.21 6.41
C GLY A 114 -4.55 14.43 6.64
N ASN A 115 -4.34 14.86 7.89
CA ASN A 115 -3.46 15.98 8.16
C ASN A 115 -2.00 15.62 7.78
N PRO A 116 -1.36 16.34 6.85
CA PRO A 116 -0.04 15.98 6.34
C PRO A 116 1.09 16.11 7.37
N ASN A 117 0.83 16.74 8.52
CA ASN A 117 1.78 16.85 9.63
C ASN A 117 1.51 15.83 10.74
N ARG A 118 0.48 14.98 10.60
CA ARG A 118 0.21 13.90 11.54
C ARG A 118 0.81 12.59 11.02
N PRO A 119 1.54 11.84 11.86
CA PRO A 119 2.01 10.53 11.48
C PRO A 119 0.83 9.57 11.33
N GLY A 120 0.92 8.63 10.40
CA GLY A 120 -0.03 7.55 10.28
C GLY A 120 0.36 6.56 9.19
N THR A 121 -0.54 5.63 8.88
CA THR A 121 -0.22 4.45 8.07
C THR A 121 -1.01 4.35 6.77
N ILE A 122 -1.73 5.41 6.42
CA ILE A 122 -2.54 5.50 5.21
C ILE A 122 -1.76 6.33 4.19
N LEU A 123 -1.65 5.85 2.95
CA LEU A 123 -1.20 6.70 1.84
C LEU A 123 -2.31 7.68 1.48
N TRP A 124 -2.01 8.96 1.62
CA TRP A 124 -2.90 10.05 1.28
C TRP A 124 -2.48 10.73 -0.01
N ARG A 125 -3.49 11.20 -0.75
CA ARG A 125 -3.38 12.25 -1.75
C ARG A 125 -3.97 13.53 -1.16
N GLY A 126 -3.38 14.68 -1.43
CA GLY A 126 -3.97 15.99 -1.14
C GLY A 126 -3.69 16.99 -2.24
N THR A 127 -4.59 17.94 -2.45
CA THR A 127 -4.38 19.02 -3.43
C THR A 127 -3.52 20.12 -2.80
N VAL A 128 -2.49 20.56 -3.51
CA VAL A 128 -1.61 21.66 -3.09
C VAL A 128 -2.12 22.96 -3.69
N SER A 129 -2.47 23.92 -2.85
CA SER A 129 -2.83 25.28 -3.26
C SER A 129 -1.59 26.13 -3.60
N GLY A 130 -1.80 27.29 -4.21
CA GLY A 130 -0.70 28.22 -4.54
C GLY A 130 0.10 28.72 -3.33
N SER A 131 -0.49 28.71 -2.13
CA SER A 131 0.19 29.03 -0.86
C SER A 131 0.94 27.85 -0.24
N GLY A 132 0.93 26.67 -0.87
CA GLY A 132 1.52 25.44 -0.34
C GLY A 132 0.65 24.70 0.68
N THR A 133 -0.55 25.20 0.98
CA THR A 133 -1.50 24.48 1.86
C THR A 133 -2.01 23.22 1.15
N ILE A 134 -1.94 22.08 1.85
CA ILE A 134 -2.40 20.78 1.35
C ILE A 134 -3.79 20.51 1.90
N THR A 135 -4.77 20.37 1.00
CA THR A 135 -6.12 19.93 1.33
C THR A 135 -6.25 18.43 1.09
N PRO A 136 -6.52 17.61 2.12
CA PRO A 136 -6.58 16.15 1.96
C PRO A 136 -7.72 15.71 1.04
N ASP A 137 -7.45 14.75 0.17
CA ASP A 137 -8.43 14.14 -0.73
C ASP A 137 -8.94 12.83 -0.12
N ARG A 138 -10.11 12.93 0.51
CA ARG A 138 -10.74 11.78 1.18
C ARG A 138 -11.22 10.72 0.20
N GLU A 139 -11.73 11.12 -0.96
CA GLU A 139 -12.30 10.17 -1.92
C GLU A 139 -11.22 9.26 -2.50
N TRP A 140 -10.03 9.81 -2.75
CA TRP A 140 -8.89 9.05 -3.20
C TRP A 140 -8.26 8.19 -2.09
N SER A 141 -8.17 8.71 -0.87
CA SER A 141 -7.36 8.09 0.19
C SER A 141 -8.14 7.11 1.07
N LEU A 142 -9.46 7.30 1.19
CA LEU A 142 -10.33 6.52 2.07
C LEU A 142 -11.44 5.81 1.28
N GLU A 143 -11.84 4.65 1.79
CA GLU A 143 -13.07 3.97 1.42
C GLU A 143 -14.28 4.66 2.07
N SER A 144 -15.50 4.34 1.63
CA SER A 144 -16.75 4.85 2.22
C SER A 144 -16.89 4.49 3.72
N SER A 145 -16.21 3.44 4.17
CA SER A 145 -16.12 3.02 5.57
C SER A 145 -15.21 3.92 6.43
N GLY A 146 -14.47 4.85 5.82
CA GLY A 146 -13.44 5.66 6.49
C GLY A 146 -12.09 4.95 6.64
N ARG A 147 -11.97 3.70 6.18
CA ARG A 147 -10.71 2.95 6.15
C ARG A 147 -9.79 3.46 5.04
N GLY A 148 -8.48 3.48 5.28
CA GLY A 148 -7.50 3.82 4.26
C GLY A 148 -7.50 2.81 3.11
N ARG A 149 -7.53 3.29 1.86
CA ARG A 149 -7.49 2.43 0.67
C ARG A 149 -6.15 1.70 0.51
N ILE A 150 -5.06 2.35 0.92
CA ILE A 150 -3.70 1.81 0.86
C ILE A 150 -3.09 1.94 2.25
N MET A 151 -3.18 0.86 3.02
CA MET A 151 -2.68 0.72 4.38
C MET A 151 -2.47 -0.77 4.69
N PRO A 152 -1.60 -1.17 5.64
CA PRO A 152 -0.78 -0.33 6.53
C PRO A 152 0.61 -0.05 5.96
N LEU A 153 0.88 1.20 5.59
CA LEU A 153 2.23 1.66 5.26
C LEU A 153 2.89 2.25 6.50
N VAL A 154 4.18 1.99 6.71
CA VAL A 154 4.98 2.59 7.79
C VAL A 154 6.11 3.45 7.26
N GLU A 155 6.38 3.37 5.96
CA GLU A 155 7.39 4.17 5.29
C GLU A 155 6.94 4.49 3.87
N PHE A 156 7.10 5.75 3.50
CA PHE A 156 6.92 6.26 2.14
C PHE A 156 7.98 7.33 1.94
N THR A 157 9.05 6.98 1.24
CA THR A 157 10.20 7.85 1.05
C THR A 157 10.39 8.09 -0.44
N PRO A 158 9.86 9.19 -0.98
CA PRO A 158 10.05 9.55 -2.37
C PRO A 158 11.39 10.29 -2.56
N SER A 159 11.98 10.11 -3.73
CA SER A 159 13.06 10.93 -4.25
C SER A 159 12.81 11.21 -5.73
N VAL A 160 13.26 12.37 -6.19
CA VAL A 160 13.09 12.78 -7.58
C VAL A 160 14.44 13.15 -8.16
N GLN A 161 14.72 12.65 -9.36
CA GLN A 161 15.89 13.00 -10.14
C GLN A 161 15.43 13.60 -11.47
N VAL A 162 15.84 14.83 -11.73
CA VAL A 162 15.59 15.53 -13.00
C VAL A 162 16.83 15.36 -13.88
N ASN A 163 16.66 14.71 -15.03
CA ASN A 163 17.71 14.47 -16.02
C ASN A 163 17.36 15.18 -17.34
N PRO A 164 18.35 15.39 -18.23
CA PRO A 164 18.10 15.97 -19.56
C PRO A 164 17.09 15.16 -20.41
N THR A 165 16.92 13.88 -20.10
CA THR A 165 16.04 12.95 -20.80
C THR A 165 14.67 12.78 -20.15
N GLY A 166 14.41 13.40 -18.98
CA GLY A 166 13.14 13.32 -18.28
C GLY A 166 13.25 13.38 -16.75
N VAL A 167 12.13 13.21 -16.07
CA VAL A 167 12.04 13.20 -14.60
C VAL A 167 11.79 11.77 -14.12
N THR A 168 12.66 11.28 -13.24
CA THR A 168 12.52 9.95 -12.61
C THR A 168 12.12 10.12 -11.15
N VAL A 169 10.99 9.50 -10.77
CA VAL A 169 10.52 9.42 -9.38
C VAL A 169 10.88 8.06 -8.84
N THR A 170 11.65 8.01 -7.76
CA THR A 170 11.93 6.76 -7.03
C THR A 170 11.18 6.79 -5.71
N VAL A 171 10.41 5.74 -5.44
CA VAL A 171 9.67 5.63 -4.18
C VAL A 171 10.10 4.36 -3.47
N GLN A 172 10.42 4.52 -2.19
CA GLN A 172 10.60 3.41 -1.29
C GLN A 172 9.39 3.30 -0.38
N VAL A 173 8.79 2.10 -0.31
CA VAL A 173 7.58 1.84 0.47
C VAL A 173 7.83 0.66 1.40
N ARG A 174 7.38 0.79 2.65
CA ARG A 174 7.35 -0.33 3.62
C ARG A 174 5.96 -0.48 4.19
N ALA A 175 5.43 -1.71 4.14
CA ALA A 175 4.21 -2.10 4.82
C ALA A 175 4.55 -2.99 6.01
N GLN A 176 3.77 -2.87 7.10
CA GLN A 176 3.98 -3.66 8.32
C GLN A 176 2.64 -4.09 8.93
N LEU A 177 2.52 -5.37 9.26
CA LEU A 177 1.34 -5.95 9.90
C LEU A 177 1.76 -6.74 11.14
N ARG A 178 0.99 -6.66 12.22
CA ARG A 178 1.14 -7.52 13.40
C ARG A 178 0.06 -8.59 13.39
N SER A 179 0.46 -9.85 13.50
CA SER A 179 -0.47 -10.99 13.58
C SER A 179 0.13 -12.06 14.49
N GLY A 180 -0.67 -12.60 15.41
CA GLY A 180 -0.22 -13.67 16.32
C GLY A 180 0.96 -13.29 17.24
N GLY A 181 1.19 -12.00 17.50
CA GLY A 181 2.35 -11.51 18.26
C GLY A 181 3.61 -11.29 17.43
N GLU A 182 3.65 -11.77 16.19
CA GLU A 182 4.74 -11.54 15.25
C GLU A 182 4.52 -10.26 14.42
N VAL A 183 5.63 -9.71 13.90
CA VAL A 183 5.64 -8.57 12.99
C VAL A 183 6.05 -9.07 11.61
N TYR A 184 5.21 -8.79 10.61
CA TYR A 184 5.50 -9.05 9.20
C TYR A 184 5.71 -7.74 8.48
N GLU A 185 6.80 -7.64 7.72
CA GLU A 185 7.12 -6.45 6.95
C GLU A 185 7.51 -6.78 5.51
N THR A 186 7.22 -5.85 4.62
CA THR A 186 7.70 -5.88 3.25
C THR A 186 8.18 -4.48 2.90
N ARG A 187 9.44 -4.38 2.47
CA ARG A 187 10.07 -3.14 2.02
C ARG A 187 10.52 -3.32 0.58
N ARG A 188 10.12 -2.40 -0.31
CA ARG A 188 10.53 -2.39 -1.71
C ARG A 188 10.81 -0.96 -2.17
N GLN A 189 11.55 -0.85 -3.26
CA GLN A 189 11.81 0.41 -3.95
C GLN A 189 11.52 0.22 -5.44
N ARG A 190 10.90 1.22 -6.08
CA ARG A 190 10.67 1.24 -7.53
C ARG A 190 10.87 2.66 -8.06
N SER A 191 11.36 2.75 -9.29
CA SER A 191 11.54 4.01 -10.02
C SER A 191 10.56 4.08 -11.19
N PHE A 192 10.01 5.26 -11.42
CA PHE A 192 9.00 5.56 -12.44
C PHE A 192 9.47 6.76 -13.25
N LEU A 193 9.24 6.73 -14.56
CA LEU A 193 9.45 7.88 -15.41
C LEU A 193 8.17 8.72 -15.45
N VAL A 194 8.32 10.04 -15.34
CA VAL A 194 7.22 10.98 -15.57
C VAL A 194 7.07 11.15 -17.08
N ARG A 195 5.96 10.63 -17.63
CA ARG A 195 5.78 10.49 -19.08
C ARG A 195 5.67 11.83 -19.80
N ASN A 196 4.96 12.77 -19.20
CA ASN A 196 4.76 14.11 -19.77
C ASN A 196 5.76 15.12 -19.19
N ALA A 197 6.91 14.63 -18.68
CA ALA A 197 7.98 15.49 -18.22
C ALA A 197 8.41 16.41 -19.35
N ASN A 198 7.90 17.65 -19.32
CA ASN A 198 8.46 18.75 -20.07
C ASN A 198 9.98 18.68 -19.83
N ALA A 199 10.78 18.62 -20.89
CA ALA A 199 12.19 18.97 -20.78
C ALA A 199 12.25 20.48 -20.46
N TRP A 200 12.00 20.84 -19.20
CA TRP A 200 12.26 22.17 -18.69
C TRP A 200 13.78 22.36 -18.74
N ARG A 201 14.24 23.01 -19.81
CA ARG A 201 15.48 23.79 -19.82
C ARG A 201 15.14 25.23 -19.54
#